data_AF-A0A355X763-F1
#
_entry.id   AF-A0A355X763-F1
#
_cell.length_a   1.000
_cell.length_b   1.000
_cell.length_c   1.000
_cell.angle_alpha   90.00
_cell.angle_beta   90.00
_cell.angle_gamma   90.00
#
_symmetry.space_group_name_H-M   'P 1'
#
loop_
_entity.id
_entity.type
_entity.pdbx_description
1 polymer ?
#
loop_
_entity_poly.entity_id
_entity_poly.type
_entity_poly.pdbx_seq_one_letter_code
_entity_poly.pdbx_strand_id
1 'polypeptide(L)'
;MSKYGNRRSDSWGGSLENRCKIVELIIKGIKEKTGNMPVWIKLSAFDNRKNGMNIDESIEIVKRLEQAGLDCVEISCGSVEDGMSTMRSRVMPMDAVFKYKEPCASFPKGLKAFSLKAANLVNPMIKQP
;
A
#
# COMPACT_ATOMS: atom_id res chain seq x y z
N MET A 1 9.66 -2.97 -2.93
CA MET A 1 10.27 -4.23 -2.43
C MET A 1 9.46 -5.45 -2.83
N SER A 2 8.12 -5.44 -2.80
CA SER A 2 7.25 -6.56 -3.27
C SER A 2 7.62 -7.15 -4.64
N LYS A 3 7.51 -8.48 -4.78
CA LYS A 3 7.77 -9.23 -6.04
C LYS A 3 6.75 -8.92 -7.14
N TYR A 4 5.57 -8.41 -6.76
CA TYR A 4 4.53 -8.01 -7.71
C TYR A 4 5.00 -6.84 -8.60
N GLY A 5 5.56 -5.80 -7.96
CA GLY A 5 6.04 -4.59 -8.62
C GLY A 5 7.51 -4.65 -9.09
N ASN A 6 8.35 -5.45 -8.43
CA ASN A 6 9.74 -5.65 -8.85
C ASN A 6 9.95 -7.06 -9.42
N ARG A 7 10.05 -7.13 -10.76
CA ARG A 7 10.25 -8.36 -11.54
C ARG A 7 11.64 -8.45 -12.18
N ARG A 8 12.60 -7.65 -11.67
CA ARG A 8 13.96 -7.62 -12.20
C ARG A 8 14.70 -8.92 -11.87
N SER A 9 15.63 -9.31 -12.73
CA SER A 9 16.51 -10.47 -12.58
C SER A 9 17.97 -10.09 -12.28
N ASP A 10 18.27 -8.80 -12.17
CA ASP A 10 19.61 -8.31 -11.84
C ASP A 10 19.80 -8.15 -10.32
N SER A 11 20.90 -7.50 -9.92
CA SER A 11 21.25 -7.31 -8.50
C SER A 11 20.31 -6.38 -7.69
N TRP A 12 19.21 -5.94 -8.30
CA TRP A 12 18.16 -5.12 -7.67
C TRP A 12 16.81 -5.85 -7.61
N GLY A 13 16.73 -7.11 -8.04
CA GLY A 13 15.51 -7.91 -8.02
C GLY A 13 15.76 -9.40 -7.71
N GLY A 14 14.69 -10.19 -7.80
CA GLY A 14 14.72 -11.61 -7.43
C GLY A 14 14.68 -11.84 -5.92
N SER A 15 15.84 -12.07 -5.33
CA SER A 15 15.96 -12.39 -3.89
C SER A 15 15.46 -11.24 -3.00
N LEU A 16 15.18 -11.53 -1.73
CA LEU A 16 14.75 -10.49 -0.77
C LEU A 16 15.85 -9.43 -0.59
N GLU A 17 17.09 -9.89 -0.44
CA GLU A 17 18.28 -9.06 -0.24
C GLU A 17 18.45 -8.07 -1.38
N ASN A 18 18.39 -8.55 -2.63
CA ASN A 18 18.51 -7.69 -3.81
C ASN A 18 17.38 -6.65 -3.88
N ARG A 19 16.15 -7.03 -3.50
CA ARG A 19 15.00 -6.11 -3.49
C ARG A 19 15.10 -5.07 -2.38
N CYS A 20 15.73 -5.38 -1.24
CA CYS A 20 15.97 -4.46 -0.12
C CYS A 20 17.15 -3.53 -0.37
N LYS A 21 18.13 -3.97 -1.16
CA LYS A 21 19.41 -3.30 -1.39
C LYS A 21 19.31 -1.80 -1.65
N ILE A 22 18.39 -1.37 -2.51
CA ILE A 22 18.21 0.06 -2.82
C ILE A 22 17.79 0.86 -1.58
N VAL A 23 16.89 0.32 -0.76
CA VAL A 23 16.40 0.97 0.46
C VAL A 23 17.48 0.99 1.54
N GLU A 24 18.22 -0.12 1.68
CA GLU A 24 19.38 -0.20 2.59
C GLU A 24 20.44 0.87 2.26
N LEU A 25 20.77 1.06 0.96
CA LEU A 25 21.71 2.09 0.52
C LEU A 25 21.20 3.51 0.78
N ILE A 26 19.89 3.75 0.61
CA ILE A 26 19.27 5.05 0.91
C ILE A 26 19.39 5.36 2.41
N ILE A 27 19.04 4.42 3.28
CA ILE A 27 19.13 4.61 4.74
C ILE A 27 20.57 4.90 5.15
N LYS A 28 21.53 4.09 4.69
CA LYS A 28 22.96 4.30 4.97
C LYS A 28 23.43 5.67 4.50
N GLY A 29 23.11 6.06 3.27
CA GLY A 29 23.47 7.37 2.72
C GLY A 29 22.83 8.55 3.46
N ILE A 30 21.62 8.38 4.03
CA ILE A 30 21.01 9.39 4.90
C ILE A 30 21.79 9.49 6.21
N LYS A 31 22.07 8.36 6.87
CA LYS A 31 22.82 8.31 8.14
C LYS A 31 24.23 8.87 7.99
N GLU A 32 24.93 8.57 6.90
CA GLU A 32 26.24 9.14 6.58
C GLU A 32 26.23 10.67 6.51
N LYS A 33 25.15 11.26 5.96
CA LYS A 33 25.04 12.72 5.78
C LYS A 33 24.47 13.47 6.98
N THR A 34 23.70 12.79 7.84
CA THR A 34 22.89 13.42 8.89
C THR A 34 23.24 12.95 10.30
N GLY A 35 24.08 11.92 10.44
CA GLY A 35 24.47 11.34 11.71
C GLY A 35 23.29 10.73 12.47
N ASN A 36 22.98 11.30 13.64
CA ASN A 36 21.98 10.77 14.58
C ASN A 36 20.54 11.18 14.27
N MET A 37 20.28 11.81 13.12
CA MET A 37 18.90 12.13 12.73
C MET A 37 18.09 10.83 12.59
N PRO A 38 16.88 10.74 13.18
CA PRO A 38 16.00 9.59 12.99
C PRO A 38 15.57 9.44 11.53
N VAL A 39 15.63 8.22 11.01
CA VAL A 39 15.20 7.81 9.68
C VAL A 39 14.01 6.88 9.84
N TRP A 40 12.89 7.29 9.25
CA TRP A 40 11.63 6.56 9.31
C TRP A 40 11.28 6.05 7.92
N ILE A 41 10.64 4.88 7.88
CA ILE A 41 10.08 4.34 6.63
C ILE A 41 8.59 4.09 6.80
N LYS A 42 7.83 4.40 5.76
CA LYS A 42 6.46 3.90 5.61
C LYS A 42 6.48 2.62 4.79
N LEU A 43 6.07 1.50 5.40
CA LEU A 43 6.12 0.18 4.80
C LEU A 43 4.71 -0.39 4.60
N SER A 44 4.38 -0.82 3.38
CA SER A 44 3.23 -1.72 3.16
C SER A 44 3.65 -3.13 3.59
N ALA A 45 3.09 -3.62 4.70
CA ALA A 45 3.44 -4.94 5.25
C ALA A 45 2.68 -6.09 4.58
N PHE A 46 1.61 -5.78 3.85
CA PHE A 46 0.79 -6.78 3.19
C PHE A 46 0.11 -6.20 1.95
N ASP A 47 0.28 -6.90 0.83
CA ASP A 47 -0.46 -6.67 -0.40
C ASP A 47 -1.33 -7.92 -0.58
N ASN A 48 -2.66 -7.81 -0.47
CA ASN A 48 -3.59 -8.95 -0.54
C ASN A 48 -3.70 -9.56 -1.95
N ARG A 49 -2.57 -9.97 -2.55
CA ARG A 49 -2.42 -10.25 -3.98
C ARG A 49 -1.36 -11.33 -4.21
N LYS A 50 -1.49 -12.07 -5.30
CA LYS A 50 -0.51 -13.09 -5.71
C LYS A 50 0.84 -12.43 -5.99
N ASN A 51 1.91 -13.01 -5.43
CA ASN A 51 3.28 -12.47 -5.46
C ASN A 51 3.41 -11.07 -4.82
N GLY A 52 2.42 -10.65 -4.02
CA GLY A 52 2.48 -9.42 -3.23
C GLY A 52 3.40 -9.55 -2.02
N MET A 53 3.50 -8.46 -1.26
CA MET A 53 4.16 -8.48 0.06
C MET A 53 3.35 -9.36 1.02
N ASN A 54 4.06 -10.19 1.79
CA ASN A 54 3.48 -10.95 2.90
C ASN A 54 4.13 -10.55 4.24
N ILE A 55 3.51 -10.96 5.35
CA ILE A 55 3.91 -10.55 6.69
C ILE A 55 5.30 -11.08 7.05
N ASP A 56 5.59 -12.35 6.77
CA ASP A 56 6.90 -12.95 7.08
C ASP A 56 8.03 -12.25 6.34
N GLU A 57 7.80 -11.96 5.06
CA GLU A 57 8.74 -11.19 4.23
C GLU A 57 8.91 -9.77 4.78
N SER A 58 7.84 -9.13 5.23
CA SER A 58 7.89 -7.78 5.82
C SER A 58 8.68 -7.73 7.12
N ILE A 59 8.55 -8.76 7.96
CA ILE A 59 9.34 -8.89 9.19
C ILE A 59 10.83 -8.97 8.86
N GLU A 60 11.19 -9.79 7.87
CA GLU A 60 12.59 -9.91 7.45
C GLU A 60 13.12 -8.61 6.82
N ILE A 61 12.30 -7.91 6.04
CA ILE A 61 12.63 -6.57 5.54
C ILE A 61 12.94 -5.62 6.70
N VAL A 62 12.05 -5.54 7.70
CA VAL A 62 12.25 -4.62 8.83
C VAL A 62 13.55 -4.92 9.57
N LYS A 63 13.87 -6.19 9.85
CA LYS A 63 15.15 -6.59 10.48
C LYS A 63 16.35 -6.15 9.65
N ARG A 64 16.31 -6.31 8.33
CA ARG A 64 17.40 -5.87 7.45
C ARG A 64 17.55 -4.35 7.42
N LEU A 65 16.43 -3.62 7.40
CA LEU A 65 16.46 -2.16 7.39
C LEU A 65 16.92 -1.60 8.75
N GLU A 66 16.55 -2.24 9.86
CA GLU A 66 17.08 -1.93 11.20
C GLU A 66 18.60 -2.05 11.22
N GLN A 67 19.16 -3.14 10.69
CA GLN A 67 20.61 -3.32 10.54
C GLN A 67 21.27 -2.25 9.66
N ALA A 68 20.53 -1.66 8.71
CA ALA A 68 21.00 -0.56 7.88
C ALA A 68 20.95 0.81 8.59
N GLY A 69 20.36 0.89 9.79
CA GLY A 69 20.23 2.11 10.59
C GLY A 69 18.83 2.73 10.57
N LEU A 70 17.77 1.97 10.24
CA LEU A 70 16.40 2.47 10.35
C LEU A 70 15.97 2.60 11.82
N ASP A 71 15.33 3.71 12.19
CA ASP A 71 14.91 3.97 13.57
C ASP A 71 13.43 3.70 13.83
N CYS A 72 12.57 3.76 12.80
CA CYS A 72 11.13 3.59 12.95
C CYS A 72 10.46 3.09 11.67
N VAL A 73 9.37 2.32 11.85
CA VAL A 73 8.51 1.85 10.78
C VAL A 73 7.08 2.33 11.02
N GLU A 74 6.56 3.14 10.10
CA GLU A 74 5.11 3.36 9.97
C GLU A 74 4.54 2.20 9.15
N ILE A 75 3.71 1.38 9.77
CA ILE A 75 3.07 0.24 9.10
C ILE A 75 1.80 0.72 8.38
N SER A 76 1.69 0.32 7.11
CA SER A 76 0.51 0.46 6.28
C SER A 76 0.23 -0.87 5.58
N CYS A 77 -0.88 -0.93 4.86
CA CYS A 77 -1.21 -2.02 3.94
C CYS A 77 -1.82 -1.46 2.65
N GLY A 78 -1.75 -2.25 1.59
CA GLY A 78 -2.32 -1.92 0.30
C GLY A 78 -1.42 -1.13 -0.63
N SER A 79 -1.88 -1.04 -1.87
CA SER A 79 -1.22 -0.47 -3.03
C SER A 79 -2.19 0.47 -3.74
N VAL A 80 -1.66 1.37 -4.57
CA VAL A 80 -2.51 2.31 -5.35
C VAL A 80 -3.53 1.56 -6.22
N GLU A 81 -3.18 0.37 -6.69
CA GLU A 81 -4.07 -0.48 -7.48
C GLU A 81 -5.25 -1.06 -6.69
N ASP A 82 -5.19 -1.08 -5.35
CA ASP A 82 -6.32 -1.44 -4.50
C ASP A 82 -7.39 -0.32 -4.47
N GLY A 83 -7.07 0.84 -5.06
CA GLY A 83 -8.00 1.93 -5.31
C GLY A 83 -8.63 2.44 -4.03
N MET A 84 -9.96 2.48 -4.00
CA MET A 84 -10.74 3.01 -2.87
C MET A 84 -10.56 2.21 -1.58
N SER A 85 -10.04 0.98 -1.63
CA SER A 85 -9.71 0.19 -0.43
C SER A 85 -8.53 0.77 0.36
N THR A 86 -7.78 1.71 -0.21
CA THR A 86 -6.70 2.43 0.49
C THR A 86 -7.20 3.64 1.28
N MET A 87 -8.48 4.00 1.18
CA MET A 87 -9.04 5.13 1.92
C MET A 87 -9.21 4.79 3.40
N ARG A 88 -8.65 5.64 4.26
CA ARG A 88 -8.83 5.55 5.72
C ARG A 88 -10.13 6.25 6.14
N SER A 89 -11.27 5.77 5.65
CA SER A 89 -12.61 6.30 6.00
C SER A 89 -13.55 5.15 6.37
N ARG A 90 -14.38 5.37 7.40
CA ARG A 90 -15.46 4.44 7.76
C ARG A 90 -16.61 4.45 6.75
N VAL A 91 -16.66 5.49 5.92
CA VAL A 91 -17.71 5.71 4.93
C VAL A 91 -17.06 5.82 3.56
N MET A 92 -17.50 4.98 2.62
CA MET A 92 -17.04 5.07 1.23
C MET A 92 -17.63 6.32 0.56
N PRO A 93 -16.87 7.08 -0.24
CA PRO A 93 -17.40 8.20 -1.01
C PRO A 93 -18.18 7.66 -2.21
N MET A 94 -19.41 7.19 -2.00
CA MET A 94 -20.20 6.55 -3.06
C MET A 94 -20.44 7.48 -4.25
N ASP A 95 -20.56 8.79 -4.03
CA ASP A 95 -20.65 9.75 -5.12
C ASP A 95 -19.44 9.67 -6.06
N ALA A 96 -18.23 9.54 -5.51
CA ALA A 96 -17.01 9.34 -6.29
C ALA A 96 -16.97 7.96 -6.94
N VAL A 97 -17.40 6.89 -6.25
CA VAL A 97 -17.50 5.54 -6.81
C VAL A 97 -18.37 5.55 -8.06
N PHE A 98 -19.60 6.06 -7.93
CA PHE A 98 -20.56 6.12 -9.03
C PHE A 98 -20.14 7.12 -10.10
N LYS A 99 -19.28 8.10 -9.81
CA LYS A 99 -18.79 9.02 -10.83
C LYS A 99 -17.60 8.47 -11.64
N TYR A 100 -16.67 7.78 -10.99
CA TYR A 100 -15.34 7.52 -11.57
C TYR A 100 -14.99 6.03 -11.71
N LYS A 101 -15.71 5.11 -11.05
CA LYS A 101 -15.32 3.70 -11.01
C LYS A 101 -16.30 2.82 -11.78
N GLU A 102 -15.80 2.07 -12.75
CA GLU A 102 -16.58 1.05 -13.45
C GLU A 102 -16.89 -0.15 -12.53
N PRO A 103 -18.07 -0.80 -12.66
CA PRO A 103 -19.13 -0.51 -13.65
C PRO A 103 -20.08 0.64 -13.25
N CYS A 104 -19.95 1.20 -12.04
CA CYS A 104 -20.93 2.16 -11.52
C CYS A 104 -20.95 3.48 -12.30
N ALA A 105 -19.81 3.87 -12.88
CA ALA A 105 -19.67 5.06 -13.72
C ALA A 105 -20.55 5.01 -14.98
N SER A 106 -20.66 3.84 -15.61
CA SER A 106 -21.42 3.62 -16.86
C SER A 106 -22.93 3.41 -16.68
N PHE A 107 -23.46 3.42 -15.45
CA PHE A 107 -24.90 3.22 -15.23
C PHE A 107 -25.75 4.34 -15.86
N PRO A 108 -26.92 4.01 -16.46
CA PRO A 108 -27.88 5.00 -16.95
C PRO A 108 -28.37 5.92 -15.82
N LYS A 109 -28.68 7.20 -16.12
CA LYS A 109 -29.01 8.23 -15.11
C LYS A 109 -30.01 7.77 -14.04
N GLY A 110 -31.12 7.15 -14.44
CA GLY A 110 -32.16 6.69 -13.50
C GLY A 110 -31.68 5.57 -12.57
N LEU A 111 -31.03 4.55 -13.14
CA LEU A 111 -30.44 3.44 -12.38
C LEU A 111 -29.32 3.95 -11.46
N LYS A 112 -28.50 4.87 -11.95
CA LYS A 112 -27.39 5.47 -11.21
C LYS A 112 -27.88 6.23 -9.97
N ALA A 113 -28.91 7.06 -10.12
CA ALA A 113 -29.49 7.81 -9.01
C ALA A 113 -30.12 6.90 -7.94
N PHE A 114 -30.86 5.87 -8.38
CA PHE A 114 -31.45 4.87 -7.48
C PHE A 114 -30.36 4.09 -6.72
N SER A 115 -29.40 3.52 -7.44
CA SER A 115 -28.32 2.71 -6.88
C SER A 115 -27.40 3.50 -5.95
N LEU A 116 -27.12 4.77 -6.28
CA LEU A 116 -26.35 5.67 -5.40
C LEU A 116 -27.09 5.93 -4.08
N LYS A 117 -28.40 6.18 -4.13
CA LYS A 117 -29.22 6.41 -2.92
C LYS A 117 -29.25 5.16 -2.04
N ALA A 118 -29.45 3.99 -2.65
CA ALA A 118 -29.41 2.71 -1.94
C ALA A 118 -28.03 2.44 -1.33
N ALA A 119 -26.96 2.69 -2.08
CA ALA A 119 -25.59 2.55 -1.61
C ALA A 119 -25.29 3.45 -0.40
N ASN A 120 -25.67 4.73 -0.46
CA ASN A 120 -25.48 5.66 0.66
C ASN A 120 -26.26 5.28 1.92
N LEU A 121 -27.41 4.62 1.77
CA LEU A 121 -28.18 4.12 2.92
C LEU A 121 -27.46 2.96 3.63
N VAL A 122 -26.83 2.06 2.87
CA VAL A 122 -26.15 0.88 3.43
C VAL A 122 -24.70 1.13 3.84
N ASN A 123 -24.05 2.12 3.24
CA ASN A 123 -22.63 2.41 3.42
C ASN A 123 -22.19 2.57 4.89
N PRO A 124 -22.93 3.27 5.79
CA PRO A 124 -22.55 3.36 7.21
C PRO A 124 -22.64 2.03 7.97
N MET A 125 -23.36 1.03 7.42
CA MET A 125 -23.53 -0.30 8.04
C MET A 125 -22.44 -1.29 7.64
N ILE A 126 -21.63 -0.96 6.64
CA ILE A 126 -20.53 -1.81 6.17
C ILE A 126 -19.36 -1.66 7.15
N LYS A 127 -19.01 -2.73 7.86
CA LYS A 127 -17.78 -2.77 8.65
C LYS A 127 -16.59 -2.82 7.69
N GLN A 128 -15.81 -1.74 7.67
CA GLN A 128 -14.48 -1.74 7.07
C GLN A 128 -13.56 -2.61 7.94
N PRO A 129 -12.66 -3.41 7.35
CA PRO A 129 -11.67 -4.21 8.07
C PRO A 129 -10.67 -3.36 8.86
#